data_AF-A0AA92TUN6-F1
#
_entry.id   AF-A0AA92TUN6-F1
#
_cell.length_a   1.000
_cell.length_b   1.000
_cell.length_c   1.000
_cell.angle_alpha   90.00
_cell.angle_beta   90.00
_cell.angle_gamma   90.00
#
_symmetry.space_group_name_H-M   'P 1'
#
loop_
_entity.id
_entity.type
_entity.pdbx_description
1 polymer ?
#
loop_
_entity_poly.entity_id
_entity_poly.type
_entity_poly.pdbx_seq_one_letter_code
_entity_poly.pdbx_strand_id
1 'polypeptide(L)' 'MSREDIMKSLKLTSGGKLTEAFNDLISCDFIRKYNAFGNKNNGAMFQLTDLYTLFYLHYTN' A
#
# COMPACT_ATOMS: atom_id res chain seq x y z
N MET A 1 -0.68 -4.32 5.65
CA MET A 1 -1.17 -3.52 6.80
C MET A 1 -2.43 -2.79 6.35
N SER A 2 -3.50 -2.77 7.16
CA SER A 2 -4.74 -2.08 6.76
C SER A 2 -4.56 -0.56 6.88
N ARG A 3 -5.49 0.21 6.29
CA ARG A 3 -5.49 1.68 6.44
C ARG A 3 -5.63 2.07 7.91
N GLU A 4 -6.48 1.36 8.64
CA GLU A 4 -6.79 1.60 10.05
C GLU A 4 -5.55 1.34 10.91
N ASP A 5 -4.81 0.27 10.63
CA ASP A 5 -3.53 -0.02 11.29
C ASP A 5 -2.50 1.09 11.04
N ILE A 6 -2.43 1.61 9.80
CA ILE A 6 -1.52 2.70 9.44
C ILE A 6 -1.92 4.00 10.14
N MET A 7 -3.22 4.33 10.17
CA MET A 7 -3.70 5.51 10.90
C MET A 7 -3.37 5.43 12.39
N LYS A 8 -3.54 4.25 12.98
CA LYS A 8 -3.22 4.01 14.40
C LYS A 8 -1.72 4.12 14.67
N SER A 9 -0.86 3.56 13.81
CA SER A 9 0.59 3.65 13.98
C SER A 9 1.12 5.08 13.82
N LEU A 10 0.53 5.85 12.91
CA LEU A 10 0.87 7.26 12.67
C LEU A 10 0.17 8.22 13.63
N LYS A 11 -0.70 7.73 14.52
CA LYS A 11 -1.49 8.53 15.47
C LYS A 11 -2.33 9.63 14.79
N LEU A 12 -2.86 9.33 13.60
CA LEU A 12 -3.66 10.27 12.82
C LEU A 12 -5.15 10.17 13.22
N THR A 13 -5.78 11.34 13.42
CA THR A 13 -7.21 11.45 13.77
C THR A 13 -8.11 11.67 12.55
N SER A 14 -7.55 12.09 11.41
CA SER A 14 -8.28 12.26 10.15
C SER A 14 -7.53 11.66 8.96
N GLY A 15 -8.29 11.22 7.96
CA GLY A 15 -7.78 10.38 6.88
C GLY A 15 -7.49 11.07 5.55
N GLY A 16 -7.82 12.36 5.41
CA GLY A 16 -7.76 13.06 4.10
C GLY A 16 -6.34 13.07 3.51
N LYS A 17 -5.38 13.63 4.25
CA LYS A 17 -3.96 13.69 3.85
C LYS A 17 -3.32 12.32 3.64
N LEU A 18 -3.78 11.30 4.36
CA LEU A 18 -3.26 9.95 4.22
C LEU A 18 -3.66 9.31 2.87
N THR A 19 -4.84 9.65 2.34
CA THR A 19 -5.27 9.15 1.04
C THR A 19 -4.44 9.74 -0.09
N GLU A 20 -4.13 11.04 -0.02
CA GLU A 20 -3.24 11.71 -0.98
C GLU A 20 -1.85 11.07 -0.96
N ALA A 21 -1.24 10.93 0.22
CA ALA A 21 0.06 10.27 0.37
C ALA A 21 0.07 8.83 -0.17
N PHE A 22 -1.00 8.05 0.05
CA PHE A 22 -1.08 6.70 -0.53
C PHE A 22 -1.16 6.73 -2.05
N ASN A 23 -1.91 7.66 -2.64
CA ASN A 23 -1.99 7.78 -4.09
C ASN A 23 -0.62 8.10 -4.70
N ASP A 24 0.13 9.02 -4.08
CA ASP A 24 1.48 9.38 -4.52
C ASP A 24 2.45 8.19 -4.41
N LEU A 25 2.44 7.50 -3.27
CA LEU A 25 3.31 6.34 -3.04
C LEU A 25 2.98 5.17 -3.98
N ILE A 26 1.70 4.98 -4.32
CA ILE A 26 1.28 3.99 -5.33
C ILE A 26 1.74 4.44 -6.71
N SER A 27 1.59 5.72 -7.05
CA SER A 27 2.00 6.26 -8.36
C SER A 27 3.51 6.19 -8.60
N CYS A 28 4.32 6.17 -7.54
CA CYS A 28 5.76 5.98 -7.59
C CYS A 28 6.20 4.52 -7.38
N ASP A 29 5.24 3.58 -7.37
CA ASP A 29 5.46 2.14 -7.13
C ASP A 29 6.14 1.79 -5.79
N PHE A 30 6.21 2.71 -4.83
CA PHE A 30 6.76 2.43 -3.49
C PHE A 30 5.88 1.49 -2.66
N ILE A 31 4.56 1.55 -2.88
CA ILE A 31 3.60 0.64 -2.24
C ILE A 31 2.58 0.13 -3.24
N ARG A 32 2.08 -1.08 -2.99
CA ARG A 32 0.93 -1.66 -3.71
C ARG A 32 -0.26 -1.84 -2.78
N LYS A 33 -1.45 -1.51 -3.30
CA LYS A 33 -2.73 -1.76 -2.65
C LYS A 33 -3.36 -3.02 -3.25
N TYR A 34 -3.76 -3.97 -2.42
CA TYR A 34 -4.49 -5.15 -2.85
C TYR A 34 -5.64 -5.45 -1.91
N ASN A 35 -6.70 -6.03 -2.45
CA ASN A 35 -7.84 -6.49 -1.67
C ASN A 35 -7.66 -7.98 -1.37
N ALA A 36 -7.95 -8.39 -0.13
CA ALA A 36 -8.10 -9.80 0.17
C ALA A 36 -9.22 -10.40 -0.69
N PHE A 37 -9.06 -11.64 -1.13
CA PHE A 37 -10.03 -12.32 -1.98
C PHE A 37 -11.44 -12.27 -1.36
N GLY A 38 -12.42 -11.84 -2.14
CA GLY A 38 -13.82 -11.72 -1.70
C GLY A 38 -14.21 -10.42 -0.99
N ASN A 39 -13.28 -9.51 -0.68
CA ASN A 39 -13.59 -8.26 0.02
C ASN A 39 -13.49 -7.05 -0.91
N LYS A 40 -14.61 -6.40 -1.22
CA LYS A 40 -14.65 -5.41 -2.30
C LYS A 40 -14.08 -4.04 -1.94
N ASN A 41 -14.08 -3.56 -0.68
CA ASN A 41 -13.62 -2.18 -0.38
C ASN A 41 -13.03 -1.91 1.01
N ASN A 42 -13.50 -2.55 2.10
CA ASN A 42 -13.12 -2.18 3.48
C ASN A 42 -11.96 -3.01 4.08
N GLY A 43 -11.25 -3.78 3.27
CA GLY A 43 -10.16 -4.68 3.73
C GLY A 43 -8.90 -4.57 2.90
N ALA A 44 -8.68 -3.42 2.25
CA ALA A 44 -7.51 -3.22 1.43
C ALA A 44 -6.24 -3.24 2.28
N MET A 45 -5.25 -4.01 1.81
CA MET A 45 -3.94 -4.11 2.42
C MET A 45 -2.92 -3.34 1.59
N PHE A 46 -2.07 -2.61 2.30
CA PHE A 46 -0.92 -1.92 1.73
C PHE A 46 0.36 -2.71 2.04
N GLN A 47 1.20 -2.88 1.02
CA GLN A 47 2.47 -3.58 1.09
C GLN A 47 3.55 -2.73 0.39
N LEU A 48 4.74 -2.67 0.98
CA LEU A 48 5.91 -2.04 0.35
C LEU A 48 6.36 -2.85 -0.86
N THR A 49 6.72 -2.15 -1.92
CA THR A 49 7.26 -2.77 -3.13
C THR A 49 8.77 -2.58 -3.17
N ASP A 50 9.50 -3.66 -3.48
CA ASP A 50 10.94 -3.60 -3.75
C ASP A 50 11.15 -3.80 -5.26
N LEU A 51 11.36 -2.68 -5.96
CA LEU A 51 11.55 -2.66 -7.41
C LEU A 51 12.80 -3.44 -7.83
N TYR A 52 13.84 -3.47 -7.00
CA TYR A 52 15.06 -4.24 -7.30
C TYR A 52 14.77 -5.74 -7.27
N THR A 53 14.13 -6.22 -6.19
CA THR A 53 13.73 -7.63 -6.09
C THR A 53 12.75 -8.02 -7.19
N LEU A 54 11.77 -7.16 -7.52
CA LEU A 54 10.84 -7.41 -8.62
C LEU A 54 11.57 -7.54 -9.97
N PHE A 55 12.45 -6.59 -10.29
CA PHE A 55 13.26 -6.66 -11.51
C PHE A 55 14.07 -7.96 -11.55
N TYR A 56 14.75 -8.29 -10.45
CA TYR A 56 15.59 -9.48 -10.37
C TYR A 56 14.80 -10.76 -10.66
N LEU A 57 13.64 -10.92 -10.00
CA LEU A 57 12.76 -12.08 -10.16
C LEU A 57 12.14 -12.18 -11.55
N HIS A 58 11.87 -11.05 -12.22
CA HIS A 58 11.18 -11.03 -13.51
C HIS A 58 12.12 -11.16 -14.72
N TYR A 59 13.37 -10.70 -14.62
CA TYR A 59 14.26 -10.59 -15.78
C TYR A 59 15.57 -11.39 -15.66
N THR A 60 15.90 -11.89 -14.48
CA THR A 60 17.20 -12.54 -14.21
C THR A 60 17.06 -14.03 -13.86
N ASN A 61 15.84 -14.55 -13.78
CA ASN A 61 15.52 -15.94 -13.43
C ASN A 61 14.72 -16.60 -14.55
#